data_AF-A0A6L5X0L6-F1
#
_entry.id   AF-A0A6L5X0L6-F1
#
_cell.length_a   1.000
_cell.length_b   1.000
_cell.length_c   1.000
_cell.angle_alpha   90.00
_cell.angle_beta   90.00
_cell.angle_gamma   90.00
#
_symmetry.space_group_name_H-M   'P 1'
#
loop_
_entity.id
_entity.type
_entity.pdbx_description
1 polymer ?
#
loop_
_entity_poly.entity_id
_entity_poly.type
_entity_poly.pdbx_seq_one_letter_code
_entity_poly.pdbx_strand_id
1 'polypeptide(L)'
;MGGEGKQKSEKIADSTTKQARSGPPPACFYHSDCFAYQKGKCRVLYSNDFDSGQCPFYRSRSDNRKELEACMRRLLRIGRRDLLDKYMRYHAEAGAFANDYSDGVADEILAYRNRGAGEEDWPESGA
;
A
#
# COMPACT_ATOMS: atom_id res chain seq x y z
N MET A 1 46.10 42.39 4.63
CA MET A 1 45.79 41.56 5.81
C MET A 1 44.47 40.86 5.52
N GLY A 2 44.52 39.63 5.00
CA GLY A 2 43.34 38.81 4.69
C GLY A 2 43.44 37.51 5.48
N GLY A 3 42.47 37.26 6.35
CA GLY A 3 42.36 36.04 7.13
C GLY A 3 40.99 35.41 6.89
N GLU A 4 40.98 34.31 6.14
CA GLU A 4 39.80 33.56 5.74
C GLU A 4 39.29 32.69 6.91
N GLY A 5 38.04 32.92 7.33
CA GLY A 5 37.35 32.09 8.32
C GLY A 5 36.83 30.80 7.68
N LYS A 6 37.47 29.67 8.00
CA LYS A 6 36.99 28.33 7.62
C LYS A 6 35.90 27.87 8.59
N GLN A 7 34.66 27.83 8.12
CA GLN A 7 33.56 27.14 8.80
C GLN A 7 33.72 25.62 8.63
N LYS A 8 33.83 24.90 9.75
CA LYS A 8 33.93 23.45 9.78
C LYS A 8 32.53 22.87 9.89
N SER A 9 31.98 22.36 8.78
CA SER A 9 30.70 21.65 8.77
C SER A 9 30.87 20.27 9.40
N GLU A 10 30.34 20.10 10.61
CA GLU A 10 30.19 18.79 11.24
C GLU A 10 29.08 18.00 10.52
N LYS A 11 29.48 16.91 9.85
CA LYS A 11 28.57 15.91 9.30
C LYS A 11 28.04 15.06 10.46
N ILE A 12 26.80 15.29 10.86
CA ILE A 12 26.06 14.35 11.69
C ILE A 12 25.61 13.21 10.78
N ALA A 13 26.30 12.08 10.84
CA ALA A 13 25.90 10.86 10.18
C ALA A 13 24.74 10.23 10.97
N ASP A 14 23.49 10.48 10.56
CA ASP A 14 22.33 9.72 11.02
C ASP A 14 22.46 8.28 10.53
N SER A 15 23.11 7.47 11.35
CA SER A 15 23.35 6.05 11.13
C SER A 15 22.20 5.25 11.75
N THR A 16 20.95 5.64 11.50
CA THR A 16 19.79 4.84 11.91
C THR A 16 19.38 3.94 10.74
N THR A 17 20.27 3.01 10.38
CA THR A 17 19.89 1.82 9.61
C THR A 17 18.90 1.04 10.47
N LYS A 18 17.60 1.29 10.27
CA LYS A 18 16.52 0.52 10.90
C LYS A 18 16.67 -0.93 10.45
N GLN A 19 17.30 -1.74 11.28
CA GLN A 19 17.31 -3.18 11.13
C GLN A 19 15.85 -3.62 11.01
N ALA A 20 15.48 -4.22 9.88
CA ALA A 20 14.20 -4.88 9.74
C ALA A 20 14.16 -5.97 10.81
N ARG A 21 13.38 -5.74 11.88
CA ARG A 21 13.23 -6.72 12.97
C ARG A 21 12.59 -7.98 12.39
N SER A 22 13.39 -8.99 12.14
CA SER A 22 12.96 -10.29 11.63
C SER A 22 12.43 -11.14 12.79
N GLY A 23 11.16 -10.96 13.13
CA GLY A 23 10.44 -11.80 14.08
C GLY A 23 9.21 -12.43 13.41
N PRO A 24 8.69 -13.55 13.94
CA PRO A 24 7.41 -14.08 13.47
C PRO A 24 6.31 -13.02 13.66
N PRO A 25 5.33 -12.94 12.75
CA PRO A 25 4.24 -12.00 12.87
C PRO A 25 3.50 -12.17 14.21
N PRO A 26 3.07 -11.07 14.85
CA PRO A 26 2.48 -11.11 16.18
C PRO A 26 1.11 -11.80 16.13
N ALA A 27 0.81 -12.53 17.20
CA ALA A 27 -0.47 -13.23 17.34
C ALA A 27 -1.61 -12.23 17.55
N CYS A 28 -2.67 -12.32 16.76
CA CYS A 28 -3.82 -11.43 16.83
C CYS A 28 -5.06 -12.21 17.26
N PHE A 29 -5.61 -11.88 18.43
CA PHE A 29 -6.80 -12.53 18.99
C PHE A 29 -8.02 -11.60 19.05
N TYR A 30 -7.84 -10.32 18.72
CA TYR A 30 -8.89 -9.31 18.87
C TYR A 30 -9.85 -9.25 17.67
N HIS A 31 -9.31 -9.35 16.44
CA HIS A 31 -10.06 -9.09 15.21
C HIS A 31 -9.80 -10.15 14.15
N SER A 32 -10.60 -11.22 14.15
CA SER A 32 -10.51 -12.30 13.16
C SER A 32 -11.03 -11.92 11.77
N ASP A 33 -11.82 -10.85 11.70
CA ASP A 33 -12.40 -10.24 10.51
C ASP A 33 -11.54 -9.10 9.94
N CYS A 34 -10.40 -8.79 10.57
CA CYS A 34 -9.45 -7.80 10.09
C CYS A 34 -8.87 -8.23 8.72
N PHE A 35 -8.65 -7.27 7.82
CA PHE A 35 -8.00 -7.54 6.53
C PHE A 35 -6.57 -8.10 6.69
N ALA A 36 -5.89 -7.73 7.77
CA ALA A 36 -4.54 -8.17 8.09
C ALA A 36 -4.49 -9.50 8.84
N TYR A 37 -5.64 -10.08 9.21
CA TYR A 37 -5.69 -11.33 9.97
C TYR A 37 -5.48 -12.54 9.07
N GLN A 38 -4.48 -13.35 9.39
CA GLN A 38 -4.21 -14.64 8.76
C GLN A 38 -3.81 -15.69 9.80
N LYS A 39 -4.61 -16.75 9.94
CA LYS A 39 -4.35 -17.91 10.83
C LYS A 39 -3.91 -17.52 12.26
N GLY A 40 -4.64 -16.60 12.91
CA GLY A 40 -4.34 -16.18 14.28
C GLY A 40 -3.23 -15.13 14.39
N LYS A 41 -2.73 -14.58 13.28
CA LYS A 41 -1.60 -13.63 13.27
C LYS A 41 -1.92 -12.38 12.44
N CYS A 42 -1.27 -11.26 12.77
CA CYS A 42 -1.28 -10.06 11.96
C CYS A 42 -0.16 -10.12 10.92
N ARG A 43 -0.50 -10.07 9.62
CA ARG A 43 0.50 -10.12 8.55
C ARG A 43 1.14 -8.77 8.21
N VAL A 44 0.60 -7.68 8.76
CA VAL A 44 0.99 -6.29 8.41
C VAL A 44 1.90 -5.65 9.45
N LEU A 45 1.70 -6.01 10.73
CA LEU A 45 2.44 -5.42 11.84
C LEU A 45 3.50 -6.39 12.36
N TYR A 46 4.59 -5.84 12.90
CA TYR A 46 5.65 -6.62 13.57
C TYR A 46 5.41 -6.75 15.08
N SER A 47 4.65 -5.83 15.68
CA SER A 47 4.22 -5.85 17.08
C SER A 47 2.76 -5.41 17.17
N ASN A 48 2.04 -5.93 18.14
CA ASN A 48 0.65 -5.58 18.45
C ASN A 48 0.43 -5.28 19.93
N ASP A 49 1.49 -4.91 20.64
CA ASP A 49 1.40 -4.41 22.00
C ASP A 49 0.86 -2.98 21.97
N PHE A 50 -0.45 -2.86 22.15
CA PHE A 50 -1.15 -1.59 22.24
C PHE A 50 -1.72 -1.50 23.65
N ASP A 51 -1.24 -0.54 24.45
CA ASP A 51 -1.65 -0.34 25.85
C ASP A 51 -3.18 -0.27 26.04
N SER A 52 -3.90 0.12 24.98
CA SER A 52 -5.37 0.24 24.92
C SER A 52 -6.12 -1.08 24.70
N GLY A 53 -5.43 -2.19 24.40
CA GLY A 53 -6.04 -3.49 24.08
C GLY A 53 -6.80 -3.54 22.74
N GLN A 54 -6.87 -2.43 22.01
CA GLN A 54 -7.51 -2.35 20.69
C GLN A 54 -6.50 -1.91 19.63
N CYS A 55 -6.47 -2.62 18.50
CA CYS A 55 -5.57 -2.30 17.41
C CYS A 55 -6.01 -0.98 16.73
N PRO A 56 -5.20 0.10 16.75
CA PRO A 56 -5.55 1.36 16.11
C PRO A 56 -5.53 1.27 14.57
N PHE A 57 -4.91 0.22 14.04
CA PHE A 57 -4.88 -0.10 12.61
C PHE A 57 -5.95 -1.13 12.23
N TYR A 58 -6.89 -1.43 13.13
CA TYR A 58 -7.97 -2.35 12.84
C TYR A 58 -8.79 -1.83 11.66
N ARG A 59 -9.06 -2.73 10.73
CA ARG A 59 -9.94 -2.49 9.61
C ARG A 59 -10.57 -3.78 9.15
N SER A 60 -11.90 -3.79 9.02
CA SER A 60 -12.64 -4.95 8.53
C SER A 60 -12.25 -5.29 7.09
N ARG A 61 -12.35 -6.57 6.70
CA ARG A 61 -12.17 -6.99 5.30
C ARG A 61 -13.10 -6.26 4.33
N SER A 62 -14.35 -6.03 4.73
CA SER A 62 -15.34 -5.33 3.89
C SER A 62 -14.97 -3.88 3.65
N ASP A 63 -14.50 -3.17 4.68
CA ASP A 63 -14.13 -1.75 4.52
C ASP A 63 -12.84 -1.60 3.74
N ASN A 64 -11.88 -2.51 3.96
CA ASN A 64 -10.66 -2.55 3.17
C ASN A 64 -10.97 -2.80 1.67
N ARG A 65 -11.86 -3.73 1.36
CA ARG A 65 -12.28 -4.01 -0.03
C ARG A 65 -12.91 -2.79 -0.69
N LYS A 66 -13.87 -2.13 -0.02
CA LYS A 66 -14.53 -0.92 -0.56
C LYS A 66 -13.52 0.20 -0.87
N GLU A 67 -12.56 0.42 0.02
CA GLU A 67 -11.53 1.43 -0.22
C GLU A 67 -10.55 1.05 -1.33
N LEU A 68 -10.18 -0.23 -1.41
CA LEU A 68 -9.34 -0.73 -2.47
C LEU A 68 -10.01 -0.54 -3.84
N GLU A 69 -11.31 -0.85 -3.94
CA GLU A 69 -12.12 -0.60 -5.14
C GLU A 69 -12.16 0.88 -5.51
N ALA A 70 -12.42 1.76 -4.54
CA ALA A 70 -12.44 3.20 -4.76
C ALA A 70 -11.07 3.73 -5.23
N CYS A 71 -9.99 3.21 -4.64
CA CYS A 71 -8.62 3.52 -5.03
C CYS A 71 -8.34 3.09 -6.47
N MET A 72 -8.68 1.86 -6.85
CA MET A 72 -8.47 1.37 -8.22
C MET A 72 -9.28 2.12 -9.26
N ARG A 73 -10.56 2.41 -8.99
CA ARG A 73 -11.37 3.27 -9.87
C ARG A 73 -10.77 4.66 -10.05
N ARG A 74 -10.20 5.22 -8.98
CA ARG A 74 -9.47 6.49 -9.07
C ARG A 74 -8.23 6.36 -9.96
N LEU A 75 -7.43 5.31 -9.77
CA LEU A 75 -6.23 5.06 -10.60
C LEU A 75 -6.57 4.88 -12.08
N LEU A 76 -7.66 4.18 -12.40
CA LEU A 76 -8.21 4.07 -13.75
C LEU A 76 -8.57 5.45 -14.32
N ARG A 77 -9.31 6.25 -13.54
CA ARG A 77 -9.74 7.59 -13.95
C ARG A 77 -8.58 8.54 -14.24
N ILE A 78 -7.53 8.51 -13.42
CA ILE A 78 -6.35 9.37 -13.62
C ILE A 78 -5.31 8.77 -14.58
N GLY A 79 -5.60 7.61 -15.18
CA GLY A 79 -4.74 6.96 -16.16
C GLY A 79 -3.41 6.42 -15.62
N ARG A 80 -3.27 6.17 -14.31
CA ARG A 80 -2.02 5.68 -13.69
C ARG A 80 -1.83 4.17 -13.86
N ARG A 81 -1.59 3.77 -15.12
CA ARG A 81 -1.33 2.37 -15.56
C ARG A 81 -0.20 1.71 -14.79
N ASP A 82 0.88 2.43 -14.55
CA ASP A 82 2.06 1.95 -13.82
C ASP A 82 1.70 1.44 -12.42
N LEU A 83 0.82 2.16 -11.71
CA LEU A 83 0.35 1.78 -10.38
C LEU A 83 -0.62 0.61 -10.45
N LEU A 84 -1.54 0.60 -11.42
CA LEU A 84 -2.46 -0.52 -11.64
C LEU A 84 -1.69 -1.82 -11.91
N ASP A 85 -0.70 -1.78 -12.80
CA ASP A 85 0.15 -2.94 -13.10
C ASP A 85 0.93 -3.41 -11.88
N LYS A 86 1.49 -2.48 -11.10
CA LYS A 86 2.22 -2.81 -9.86
C LYS A 86 1.31 -3.52 -8.86
N TYR A 87 0.13 -2.97 -8.59
CA TYR A 87 -0.81 -3.58 -7.65
C TYR A 87 -1.30 -4.93 -8.16
N MET A 88 -1.61 -5.03 -9.46
CA MET A 88 -2.05 -6.30 -10.05
C MET A 88 -0.99 -7.41 -9.91
N ARG A 89 0.28 -7.12 -10.24
CA ARG A 89 1.36 -8.11 -10.09
C ARG A 89 1.50 -8.58 -8.66
N TYR A 90 1.50 -7.66 -7.70
CA TYR A 90 1.57 -7.99 -6.28
C TYR A 90 0.43 -8.91 -5.83
N HIS A 91 -0.80 -8.66 -6.29
CA HIS A 91 -1.94 -9.53 -5.97
C HIS A 91 -1.87 -10.90 -6.63
N ALA A 92 -1.31 -10.99 -7.86
CA ALA A 92 -1.17 -12.24 -8.59
C ALA A 92 -0.11 -13.14 -7.94
N GLU A 93 1.04 -12.55 -7.58
CA GLU A 93 2.14 -13.23 -6.89
C GLU A 93 1.74 -13.64 -5.46
N ALA A 94 0.93 -12.84 -4.77
CA ALA A 94 0.43 -13.15 -3.43
C ALA A 94 -0.69 -14.22 -3.41
N GLY A 95 -1.13 -14.72 -4.58
CA GLY A 95 -2.27 -15.64 -4.69
C GLY A 95 -3.59 -15.05 -4.17
N ALA A 96 -3.68 -13.72 -4.07
CA ALA A 96 -4.76 -12.97 -3.42
C ALA A 96 -5.71 -12.30 -4.42
N PHE A 97 -5.48 -12.45 -5.71
CA PHE A 97 -6.12 -11.66 -6.77
C PHE A 97 -7.65 -11.84 -6.85
N ALA A 98 -8.19 -13.00 -6.48
CA ALA A 98 -9.61 -13.32 -6.71
C ALA A 98 -10.56 -12.98 -5.54
N ASN A 99 -10.06 -12.79 -4.31
CA ASN A 99 -10.95 -12.67 -3.14
C ASN A 99 -11.09 -11.25 -2.58
N ASP A 100 -10.22 -10.32 -3.00
CA ASP A 100 -10.13 -8.98 -2.40
C ASP A 100 -10.82 -7.87 -3.22
N TYR A 101 -11.24 -8.16 -4.47
CA TYR A 101 -11.96 -7.23 -5.34
C TYR A 101 -13.39 -7.72 -5.60
N SER A 102 -14.34 -6.82 -5.85
CA SER A 102 -15.53 -7.21 -6.59
C SER A 102 -15.17 -7.50 -8.06
N ASP A 103 -15.79 -8.54 -8.61
CA ASP A 103 -15.55 -9.03 -9.98
C ASP A 103 -15.55 -7.88 -11.02
N GLY A 104 -16.44 -6.90 -10.87
CA GLY A 104 -16.56 -5.78 -11.82
C GLY A 104 -15.34 -4.84 -11.90
N VAL A 105 -14.62 -4.59 -10.79
CA VAL A 105 -13.43 -3.72 -10.82
C VAL A 105 -12.24 -4.45 -11.43
N ALA A 106 -12.11 -5.75 -11.15
CA ALA A 106 -11.05 -6.57 -11.75
C ALA A 106 -11.21 -6.61 -13.28
N ASP A 107 -12.43 -6.80 -13.79
CA ASP A 107 -12.74 -6.78 -15.22
C ASP A 107 -12.42 -5.44 -15.88
N GLU A 108 -12.77 -4.31 -15.24
CA GLU A 108 -12.43 -2.97 -15.73
C GLU A 108 -10.92 -2.75 -15.85
N ILE A 109 -10.14 -3.17 -14.83
CA ILE A 109 -8.69 -3.04 -14.85
C ILE A 109 -8.07 -3.92 -15.94
N LEU A 110 -8.55 -5.17 -16.09
CA LEU A 110 -8.10 -6.07 -17.15
C LEU A 110 -8.42 -5.52 -18.53
N ALA A 111 -9.63 -4.99 -18.74
CA ALA A 111 -10.02 -4.35 -19.99
C ALA A 111 -9.18 -3.11 -20.30
N TYR A 112 -8.82 -2.32 -19.27
CA TYR A 112 -7.94 -1.17 -19.43
C TYR A 112 -6.50 -1.56 -19.79
N ARG A 113 -5.98 -2.63 -19.17
CA ARG A 113 -4.66 -3.20 -19.50
C ARG A 113 -4.61 -3.76 -20.92
N ASN A 114 -5.64 -4.52 -21.33
CA ASN A 114 -5.70 -5.18 -22.63
C ASN A 114 -5.95 -4.22 -23.79
N ARG A 115 -6.50 -3.03 -23.54
CA ARG A 115 -6.76 -2.02 -24.59
C ARG A 115 -5.50 -1.46 -25.27
N GLY A 116 -4.30 -1.79 -24.79
CA GLY A 116 -3.05 -1.21 -25.33
C GLY A 116 -3.00 0.29 -25.09
N ALA A 117 -1.83 0.90 -25.21
CA ALA A 117 -1.72 2.37 -25.24
C ALA A 117 -2.23 2.85 -26.60
N GLY A 118 -3.54 2.88 -26.79
CA GLY A 118 -4.16 3.67 -27.85
C GLY A 118 -4.05 5.15 -27.47
N GLU A 119 -3.46 5.91 -28.38
CA GLU A 119 -3.22 7.35 -28.41
C GLU A 119 -4.22 8.21 -27.62
N GLU A 120 -3.67 9.24 -26.98
CA GLU A 120 -4.26 10.22 -26.08
C GLU A 120 -5.60 10.83 -26.56
N ASP A 121 -6.64 10.67 -25.76
CA ASP A 121 -7.76 11.64 -25.68
C ASP A 121 -8.35 11.54 -24.27
N TRP A 122 -7.74 12.25 -23.32
CA TRP A 122 -8.37 12.52 -22.03
C TRP A 122 -8.93 13.94 -22.08
N PRO A 123 -10.23 14.14 -21.82
CA PRO A 123 -10.78 15.49 -21.77
C PRO A 123 -10.10 16.25 -20.63
N GLU A 124 -9.43 17.36 -20.96
CA GLU A 124 -8.99 18.37 -20.01
C GLU A 124 -10.17 18.71 -19.11
N SER A 125 -10.11 18.23 -17.85
CA SER A 125 -11.10 18.58 -16.85
C SER A 125 -10.80 20.01 -16.43
N GLY A 126 -11.60 20.94 -16.95
CA GLY A 126 -11.57 22.36 -16.61
C GLY A 126 -11.64 22.58 -15.09
N ALA A 127 -10.80 23.52 -14.66
CA ALA A 127 -10.67 24.02 -13.29
C ALA A 127 -11.92 24.76 -12.79
#